data_AF-A0A432KD39-F1
#
_entry.id   AF-A0A432KD39-F1
#
_cell.length_a   1.000
_cell.length_b   1.000
_cell.length_c   1.000
_cell.angle_alpha   90.00
_cell.angle_beta   90.00
_cell.angle_gamma   90.00
#
_symmetry.space_group_name_H-M   'P 1'
#
loop_
_entity.id
_entity.type
_entity.pdbx_description
1 polymer ?
#
loop_
_entity_poly.entity_id
_entity_poly.type
_entity_poly.pdbx_seq_one_letter_code
_entity_poly.pdbx_strand_id
1 'polypeptide(L)'
;MYLRPRLVFLMVLAVLLATLGANSVSLAAPTTLATTLSVTPQNAIPNQRVTLLGSGFTPVATSGGAGPSGAHQITGSEGSLISVGQTILVSPNVTYPINFDANGNWTALIILPVTAEVVAGGPVTIRVVDDQGLMRTTQITIKTPGISLDPASGRANTTFTVTGNDFPASNTATGVGSQVIISYGGTIQKLVSADAGGRFLVTVEVPAGIPPSSNSTVRARAVGFDRSATAIHSVPGAEITVSPEIGVPGRAVTVSGEGFPPNAVVTSVRAGNITVSSSSAPTTDGQGKFVSFFTMPVFSPGIQTITATAGGITGVTTFAVLEGAAVNEPLPTPPPSSLPAQALDPLTLGENLIRVWTFDNSTKSWEFYDPRPAFAEANTIKTMVPGRIYWIRLNRPQSTALNGKGVLLFEGWNLLPW
;
A
#
# COMPACT_ATOMS: atom_id res chain seq x y z
N MET A 1 -18.87 -33.82 66.03
CA MET A 1 -18.28 -32.47 65.78
C MET A 1 -16.81 -32.69 65.46
N TYR A 2 -16.33 -32.14 64.33
CA TYR A 2 -15.01 -32.34 63.68
C TYR A 2 -14.75 -33.74 63.08
N LEU A 3 -14.12 -33.94 61.93
CA LEU A 3 -13.84 -33.19 60.69
C LEU A 3 -13.36 -34.28 59.70
N ARG A 4 -13.60 -34.12 58.39
CA ARG A 4 -13.28 -35.05 57.28
C ARG A 4 -11.75 -35.34 57.10
N PRO A 5 -11.29 -36.01 56.01
CA PRO A 5 -11.41 -37.43 55.61
C PRO A 5 -10.03 -38.01 55.21
N ARG A 6 -9.92 -39.30 54.82
CA ARG A 6 -9.01 -39.69 53.72
C ARG A 6 -9.48 -41.00 53.07
N LEU A 7 -9.88 -40.84 51.80
CA LEU A 7 -10.18 -41.83 50.79
C LEU A 7 -9.06 -42.87 50.69
N VAL A 8 -9.39 -44.16 50.78
CA VAL A 8 -8.95 -45.23 49.86
C VAL A 8 -9.94 -46.40 50.03
N PHE A 9 -10.70 -46.72 48.98
CA PHE A 9 -11.38 -48.01 48.79
C PHE A 9 -11.12 -48.37 47.33
N LEU A 10 -10.25 -49.35 47.01
CA LEU A 10 -10.49 -50.80 47.03
C LEU A 10 -11.71 -51.13 46.15
N MET A 11 -11.60 -51.92 45.08
CA MET A 11 -11.46 -53.39 45.06
C MET A 11 -11.79 -53.77 43.58
N VAL A 12 -11.37 -54.84 42.90
CA VAL A 12 -11.49 -56.30 43.10
C VAL A 12 -10.73 -56.93 41.90
N LEU A 13 -9.65 -57.72 42.04
CA LEU A 13 -9.60 -59.20 42.20
C LEU A 13 -10.34 -59.95 41.05
N ALA A 14 -9.70 -60.79 40.22
CA ALA A 14 -9.54 -62.24 40.47
C ALA A 14 -8.65 -62.86 39.36
N VAL A 15 -7.53 -63.52 39.68
CA VAL A 15 -7.32 -64.93 40.10
C VAL A 15 -6.82 -65.79 38.94
N LEU A 16 -5.64 -66.36 39.19
CA LEU A 16 -4.86 -67.31 38.41
C LEU A 16 -5.22 -68.74 38.83
N LEU A 17 -5.53 -69.64 37.89
CA LEU A 17 -5.40 -71.11 37.94
C LEU A 17 -5.72 -71.61 36.51
N ALA A 18 -4.96 -72.47 35.82
CA ALA A 18 -4.05 -73.50 36.27
C ALA A 18 -3.16 -73.99 35.10
N THR A 19 -2.17 -74.81 35.48
CA THR A 19 -1.47 -75.85 34.68
C THR A 19 -0.36 -75.43 33.72
N LEU A 20 0.85 -75.89 34.06
CA LEU A 20 1.98 -76.09 33.16
C LEU A 20 1.53 -76.92 31.95
N GLY A 21 1.52 -76.30 30.79
CA GLY A 21 1.57 -76.96 29.50
C GLY A 21 2.69 -76.29 28.71
N ALA A 22 3.71 -77.05 28.34
CA ALA A 22 4.81 -76.61 27.53
C ALA A 22 4.29 -76.01 26.21
N ASN A 23 4.27 -74.69 26.12
CA ASN A 23 4.10 -73.97 24.88
C ASN A 23 5.19 -72.91 24.84
N SER A 24 6.04 -73.02 23.82
CA SER A 24 7.00 -72.02 23.41
C SER A 24 6.40 -70.62 23.56
N VAL A 25 6.98 -69.82 24.45
CA VAL A 25 6.80 -68.37 24.40
C VAL A 25 7.43 -67.96 23.08
N SER A 26 6.60 -67.83 22.05
CA SER A 26 6.87 -66.90 20.97
C SER A 26 7.14 -65.57 21.66
N LEU A 27 8.41 -65.15 21.67
CA LEU A 27 8.76 -63.76 21.88
C LEU A 27 7.95 -63.00 20.85
N ALA A 28 6.88 -62.35 21.30
CA ALA A 28 6.13 -61.44 20.46
C ALA A 28 7.13 -60.50 19.80
N ALA A 29 7.07 -60.44 18.47
CA ALA A 29 7.92 -59.58 17.66
C ALA A 29 7.99 -58.18 18.29
N PRO A 30 9.16 -57.51 18.26
CA PRO A 30 9.26 -56.14 18.73
C PRO A 30 8.17 -55.33 18.03
N THR A 31 7.42 -54.53 18.81
CA THR A 31 6.42 -53.59 18.30
C THR A 31 7.02 -52.88 17.10
N THR A 32 6.52 -53.17 15.90
CA THR A 32 6.95 -52.48 14.69
C THR A 32 6.52 -51.02 14.87
N LEU A 33 7.48 -50.15 15.20
CA LEU A 33 7.24 -48.71 15.27
C LEU A 33 6.61 -48.31 13.94
N ALA A 34 5.43 -47.68 13.99
CA ALA A 34 4.76 -47.23 12.78
C ALA A 34 5.70 -46.27 12.04
N THR A 35 6.00 -46.56 10.77
CA THR A 35 6.83 -45.67 9.96
C THR A 35 6.10 -44.34 9.78
N THR A 36 6.73 -43.22 10.17
CA THR A 36 6.14 -41.89 10.02
C THR A 36 7.04 -40.97 9.21
N LEU A 37 6.42 -40.00 8.54
CA LEU A 37 7.10 -38.90 7.87
C LEU A 37 6.38 -37.60 8.25
N SER A 38 7.12 -36.64 8.78
CA SER A 38 6.58 -35.33 9.18
C SER A 38 7.46 -34.20 8.66
N VAL A 39 6.85 -33.02 8.53
CA VAL A 39 7.51 -31.79 8.06
C VAL A 39 7.25 -30.66 9.06
N THR A 40 8.26 -29.86 9.35
CA THR A 40 8.14 -28.70 10.25
C THR A 40 8.88 -27.49 9.66
N PRO A 41 8.22 -26.33 9.57
CA PRO A 41 6.81 -26.06 9.89
C PRO A 41 5.83 -26.71 8.90
N GLN A 42 4.60 -26.94 9.36
CA GLN A 42 3.51 -27.47 8.52
C GLN A 42 2.98 -26.45 7.49
N ASN A 43 3.21 -25.16 7.76
CA ASN A 43 2.89 -24.05 6.87
C ASN A 43 4.18 -23.35 6.45
N ALA A 44 4.41 -23.21 5.14
CA ALA A 44 5.63 -22.62 4.60
C ALA A 44 5.36 -21.83 3.32
N ILE A 45 6.40 -21.19 2.79
CA ILE A 45 6.38 -20.46 1.52
C ILE A 45 7.42 -21.05 0.55
N PRO A 46 7.30 -20.84 -0.77
CA PRO A 46 8.29 -21.30 -1.73
C PRO A 46 9.70 -20.78 -1.39
N ASN A 47 10.73 -21.57 -1.69
CA ASN A 47 12.14 -21.28 -1.38
C ASN A 47 12.51 -21.20 0.12
N GLN A 48 11.56 -21.49 1.03
CA GLN A 48 11.83 -21.58 2.47
C GLN A 48 12.48 -22.93 2.83
N ARG A 49 13.35 -22.91 3.85
CA ARG A 49 13.85 -24.14 4.48
C ARG A 49 12.80 -24.76 5.40
N VAL A 50 12.60 -26.06 5.29
CA VAL A 50 11.79 -26.86 6.21
C VAL A 50 12.57 -28.10 6.65
N THR A 51 12.23 -28.62 7.82
CA THR A 51 12.83 -29.84 8.38
C THR A 51 11.91 -31.02 8.12
N LEU A 52 12.46 -32.08 7.56
CA LEU A 52 11.83 -33.39 7.48
C LEU A 52 12.32 -34.28 8.60
N LEU A 53 11.40 -35.03 9.20
CA LEU A 53 11.70 -36.07 10.17
C LEU A 53 11.04 -37.36 9.71
N GLY A 54 11.85 -38.39 9.51
CA GLY A 54 11.39 -39.75 9.23
C GLY A 54 11.69 -40.68 10.39
N SER A 55 10.77 -41.57 10.71
CA SER A 55 10.96 -42.63 11.71
C SER A 55 10.52 -43.97 11.17
N GLY A 56 11.20 -45.05 11.55
CA GLY A 56 10.85 -46.41 11.14
C GLY A 56 10.97 -46.67 9.63
N PHE A 57 11.88 -45.98 8.96
CA PHE A 57 12.34 -46.37 7.62
C PHE A 57 13.21 -47.64 7.72
N THR A 58 13.76 -48.12 6.60
CA THR A 58 14.51 -49.38 6.59
C THR A 58 15.65 -49.36 7.63
N PRO A 59 15.60 -50.24 8.65
CA PRO A 59 16.61 -50.25 9.73
C PRO A 59 17.88 -50.99 9.29
N VAL A 60 18.98 -50.78 10.00
CA VAL A 60 20.29 -51.43 9.70
C VAL A 60 20.25 -52.96 9.78
N ALA A 61 19.24 -53.53 10.44
CA ALA A 61 19.03 -54.98 10.50
C ALA A 61 18.62 -55.57 9.14
N THR A 62 18.11 -54.75 8.22
CA THR A 62 17.86 -55.15 6.83
C THR A 62 19.19 -55.11 6.06
N SER A 63 19.47 -56.16 5.28
CA SER A 63 20.70 -56.22 4.50
C SER A 63 20.68 -55.24 3.33
N GLY A 64 21.84 -54.71 2.95
CA GLY A 64 22.02 -53.93 1.71
C GLY A 64 22.20 -52.43 1.89
N GLY A 65 22.30 -51.93 3.13
CA GLY A 65 22.60 -50.53 3.40
C GLY A 65 24.04 -50.15 3.03
N ALA A 66 24.18 -49.04 2.30
CA ALA A 66 25.47 -48.53 1.81
C ALA A 66 26.03 -47.36 2.66
N GLY A 67 25.29 -46.92 3.68
CA GLY A 67 25.67 -45.81 4.55
C GLY A 67 26.64 -46.20 5.68
N PRO A 68 27.00 -45.22 6.53
CA PRO A 68 27.86 -45.45 7.68
C PRO A 68 27.34 -46.59 8.56
N SER A 69 28.23 -47.50 8.96
CA SER A 69 27.88 -48.70 9.74
C SER A 69 26.84 -49.62 9.09
N GLY A 70 26.71 -49.58 7.76
CA GLY A 70 25.73 -50.35 6.99
C GLY A 70 24.32 -49.77 7.04
N ALA A 71 24.14 -48.54 7.52
CA ALA A 71 22.83 -47.90 7.57
C ALA A 71 22.25 -47.68 6.17
N HIS A 72 20.92 -47.77 6.07
CA HIS A 72 20.18 -47.40 4.86
C HIS A 72 20.11 -45.88 4.71
N GLN A 73 19.84 -45.42 3.49
CA GLN A 73 19.90 -44.01 3.13
C GLN A 73 18.77 -43.61 2.18
N ILE A 74 18.55 -42.30 2.09
CA ILE A 74 18.00 -41.69 0.87
C ILE A 74 19.18 -41.20 0.04
N THR A 75 19.44 -41.82 -1.11
CA THR A 75 20.70 -41.63 -1.86
C THR A 75 20.66 -40.47 -2.85
N GLY A 76 19.46 -40.07 -3.28
CA GLY A 76 19.29 -39.08 -4.35
C GLY A 76 19.45 -39.65 -5.77
N SER A 77 19.57 -40.96 -5.91
CA SER A 77 19.78 -41.66 -7.19
C SER A 77 18.99 -42.97 -7.24
N GLU A 78 18.87 -43.56 -8.43
CA GLU A 78 18.33 -44.93 -8.62
C GLU A 78 16.94 -45.17 -7.98
N GLY A 79 16.11 -44.13 -7.88
CA GLY A 79 14.75 -44.19 -7.32
C GLY A 79 14.63 -43.88 -5.83
N SER A 80 15.75 -43.80 -5.10
CA SER A 80 15.82 -43.37 -3.70
C SER A 80 15.96 -41.85 -3.64
N LEU A 81 14.86 -41.15 -3.37
CA LEU A 81 14.76 -39.69 -3.55
C LEU A 81 13.68 -39.04 -2.68
N ILE A 82 13.78 -37.72 -2.55
CA ILE A 82 12.74 -36.83 -2.02
C ILE A 82 12.15 -36.05 -3.19
N SER A 83 10.81 -35.96 -3.25
CA SER A 83 10.11 -35.05 -4.15
C SER A 83 9.10 -34.17 -3.40
N VAL A 84 8.93 -32.93 -3.87
CA VAL A 84 7.91 -31.98 -3.40
C VAL A 84 6.98 -31.68 -4.57
N GLY A 85 5.72 -32.05 -4.42
CA GLY A 85 4.79 -32.15 -5.55
C GLY A 85 5.36 -33.11 -6.60
N GLN A 86 5.38 -32.68 -7.85
CA GLN A 86 5.97 -33.43 -8.96
C GLN A 86 7.50 -33.24 -9.09
N THR A 87 8.12 -32.40 -8.26
CA THR A 87 9.53 -32.02 -8.41
C THR A 87 10.43 -32.90 -7.57
N ILE A 88 11.31 -33.68 -8.21
CA ILE A 88 12.41 -34.38 -7.53
C ILE A 88 13.42 -33.35 -7.04
N LEU A 89 13.77 -33.41 -5.76
CA LEU A 89 14.72 -32.48 -5.17
C LEU A 89 16.15 -32.90 -5.52
N VAL A 90 16.95 -31.91 -5.93
CA VAL A 90 18.38 -32.00 -6.18
C VAL A 90 19.09 -30.85 -5.47
N SER A 91 20.43 -30.82 -5.48
CA SER A 91 21.17 -29.65 -4.99
C SER A 91 20.74 -28.39 -5.76
N PRO A 92 20.53 -27.24 -5.09
CA PRO A 92 20.75 -26.96 -3.67
C PRO A 92 19.54 -27.20 -2.75
N ASN A 93 18.41 -27.72 -3.27
CA ASN A 93 17.19 -27.93 -2.48
C ASN A 93 17.30 -29.01 -1.41
N VAL A 94 18.24 -29.94 -1.56
CA VAL A 94 18.54 -30.99 -0.59
C VAL A 94 19.98 -31.43 -0.77
N THR A 95 20.60 -31.91 0.30
CA THR A 95 21.92 -32.56 0.27
C THR A 95 21.75 -34.05 0.50
N TYR A 96 22.24 -34.85 -0.44
CA TYR A 96 22.27 -36.32 -0.34
C TYR A 96 23.72 -36.81 -0.15
N PRO A 97 23.92 -38.04 0.36
CA PRO A 97 22.89 -38.94 0.90
C PRO A 97 22.39 -38.50 2.28
N ILE A 98 21.16 -38.88 2.62
CA ILE A 98 20.60 -38.71 3.97
C ILE A 98 20.71 -40.05 4.68
N ASN A 99 21.59 -40.11 5.68
CA ASN A 99 21.85 -41.32 6.46
C ASN A 99 20.78 -41.55 7.53
N PHE A 100 20.37 -42.81 7.71
CA PHE A 100 19.51 -43.19 8.81
C PHE A 100 20.33 -43.58 10.05
N ASP A 101 19.70 -43.55 11.23
CA ASP A 101 20.21 -44.24 12.41
C ASP A 101 19.95 -45.77 12.32
N ALA A 102 20.40 -46.52 13.33
CA ALA A 102 20.24 -47.97 13.37
C ALA A 102 18.78 -48.45 13.28
N ASN A 103 17.82 -47.62 13.69
CA ASN A 103 16.39 -47.91 13.72
C ASN A 103 15.64 -47.33 12.51
N GLY A 104 16.34 -46.75 11.53
CA GLY A 104 15.70 -46.14 10.36
C GLY A 104 15.10 -44.75 10.63
N ASN A 105 15.59 -44.02 11.64
CA ASN A 105 15.19 -42.62 11.85
C ASN A 105 16.19 -41.67 11.20
N TRP A 106 15.70 -40.52 10.76
CA TRP A 106 16.55 -39.51 10.12
C TRP A 106 15.93 -38.12 10.20
N THR A 107 16.77 -37.11 10.02
CA THR A 107 16.36 -35.71 9.86
C THR A 107 17.09 -35.10 8.67
N ALA A 108 16.39 -34.27 7.91
CA ALA A 108 16.99 -33.53 6.82
C ALA A 108 16.39 -32.13 6.69
N LEU A 109 17.22 -31.17 6.31
CA LEU A 109 16.76 -29.86 5.86
C LEU A 109 16.57 -29.89 4.35
N ILE A 110 15.40 -29.45 3.90
CA ILE A 110 15.12 -29.23 2.48
C ILE A 110 14.72 -27.78 2.24
N ILE A 111 14.97 -27.27 1.05
CA ILE A 111 14.45 -26.00 0.55
C ILE A 111 13.29 -26.31 -0.38
N LEU A 112 12.10 -25.80 -0.09
CA LEU A 112 10.94 -25.98 -0.96
C LEU A 112 11.23 -25.38 -2.34
N PRO A 113 11.05 -26.14 -3.43
CA PRO A 113 11.42 -25.67 -4.75
C PRO A 113 10.48 -24.55 -5.21
N VAL A 114 10.98 -23.68 -6.10
CA VAL A 114 10.20 -22.58 -6.67
C VAL A 114 9.64 -23.04 -8.01
N THR A 115 8.50 -23.72 -7.97
CA THR A 115 7.79 -24.23 -9.16
C THR A 115 6.36 -23.70 -9.21
N ALA A 116 5.71 -23.82 -10.37
CA ALA A 116 4.33 -23.35 -10.54
C ALA A 116 3.36 -23.99 -9.54
N GLU A 117 3.54 -25.29 -9.24
CA GLU A 117 2.74 -26.03 -8.25
C GLU A 117 2.93 -25.46 -6.83
N VAL A 118 4.17 -25.28 -6.39
CA VAL A 118 4.45 -24.77 -5.04
C VAL A 118 4.02 -23.30 -4.92
N VAL A 119 4.29 -22.47 -5.93
CA VAL A 119 3.90 -21.04 -5.95
C VAL A 119 2.38 -20.85 -6.01
N ALA A 120 1.61 -21.82 -6.52
CA ALA A 120 0.15 -21.75 -6.51
C ALA A 120 -0.45 -21.78 -5.09
N GLY A 121 0.30 -22.24 -4.07
CA GLY A 121 -0.18 -22.35 -2.70
C GLY A 121 -1.09 -23.56 -2.48
N GLY A 122 -1.54 -23.74 -1.23
CA GLY A 122 -2.37 -24.87 -0.82
C GLY A 122 -1.54 -26.11 -0.42
N PRO A 123 -2.20 -27.27 -0.22
CA PRO A 123 -1.53 -28.50 0.20
C PRO A 123 -0.66 -29.07 -0.94
N VAL A 124 0.60 -29.36 -0.63
CA VAL A 124 1.57 -30.01 -1.52
C VAL A 124 2.07 -31.28 -0.85
N THR A 125 2.13 -32.38 -1.60
CA THR A 125 2.62 -33.66 -1.09
C THR A 125 4.16 -33.69 -1.13
N ILE A 126 4.78 -34.12 -0.04
CA ILE A 126 6.19 -34.49 0.01
C ILE A 126 6.26 -36.01 0.00
N ARG A 127 7.03 -36.59 -0.92
CA ARG A 127 7.26 -38.03 -1.05
C ARG A 127 8.72 -38.33 -0.81
N VAL A 128 8.98 -39.37 -0.02
CA VAL A 128 10.31 -39.89 0.27
C VAL A 128 10.35 -41.38 -0.04
N VAL A 129 11.40 -41.81 -0.72
CA VAL A 129 11.70 -43.21 -1.03
C VAL A 129 13.12 -43.50 -0.58
N ASP A 130 13.32 -44.53 0.23
CA ASP A 130 14.67 -44.96 0.63
C ASP A 130 15.31 -45.92 -0.40
N ASP A 131 16.54 -46.33 -0.14
CA ASP A 131 17.32 -47.23 -1.00
C ASP A 131 16.76 -48.66 -1.14
N GLN A 132 15.76 -49.06 -0.33
CA GLN A 132 15.02 -50.32 -0.50
C GLN A 132 13.65 -50.12 -1.16
N GLY A 133 13.33 -48.89 -1.56
CA GLY A 133 12.05 -48.56 -2.20
C GLY A 133 10.90 -48.33 -1.22
N LEU A 134 11.15 -48.29 0.09
CA LEU A 134 10.11 -47.98 1.08
C LEU A 134 9.67 -46.52 0.89
N MET A 135 8.41 -46.35 0.53
CA MET A 135 7.82 -45.04 0.25
C MET A 135 6.98 -44.53 1.41
N ARG A 136 7.16 -43.26 1.77
CA ARG A 136 6.23 -42.51 2.63
C ARG A 136 5.94 -41.14 2.07
N THR A 137 4.77 -40.63 2.43
CA THR A 137 4.32 -39.29 2.07
C THR A 137 3.91 -38.52 3.31
N THR A 138 4.04 -37.21 3.21
CA THR A 138 3.44 -36.24 4.13
C THR A 138 2.93 -35.07 3.31
N GLN A 139 2.15 -34.18 3.92
CA GLN A 139 1.68 -32.96 3.25
C GLN A 139 2.29 -31.75 3.92
N ILE A 140 2.52 -30.69 3.14
CA ILE A 140 2.85 -29.35 3.62
C ILE A 140 1.85 -28.37 3.04
N THR A 141 1.43 -27.37 3.82
CA THR A 141 0.57 -26.30 3.32
C THR A 141 1.42 -25.12 2.89
N ILE A 142 1.40 -24.80 1.60
CA ILE A 142 2.06 -23.62 1.08
C ILE A 142 1.13 -22.42 1.22
N LYS A 143 1.59 -21.36 1.87
CA LYS A 143 0.82 -20.15 2.04
C LYS A 143 0.64 -19.42 0.72
N THR A 144 -0.48 -18.72 0.59
CA THR A 144 -0.80 -17.92 -0.59
C THR A 144 -0.33 -16.48 -0.39
N PRO A 145 0.35 -15.86 -1.37
CA PRO A 145 0.79 -14.48 -1.27
C PRO A 145 -0.38 -13.51 -1.03
N GLY A 146 -0.13 -12.47 -0.23
CA GLY A 146 -1.09 -11.40 0.08
C GLY A 146 -0.43 -10.02 0.05
N ILE A 147 -1.20 -8.98 -0.27
CA ILE A 147 -0.76 -7.59 -0.15
C ILE A 147 -1.79 -6.74 0.61
N SER A 148 -1.31 -5.75 1.33
CA SER A 148 -2.11 -4.66 1.91
C SER A 148 -1.58 -3.30 1.48
N LEU A 149 -2.46 -2.30 1.45
CA LEU A 149 -2.17 -0.93 1.02
C LEU A 149 -2.39 0.04 2.19
N ASP A 150 -1.46 0.97 2.39
CA ASP A 150 -1.58 2.02 3.40
C ASP A 150 -1.05 3.38 2.90
N PRO A 151 -1.92 4.38 2.68
CA PRO A 151 -3.38 4.29 2.75
C PRO A 151 -3.97 3.41 1.62
N ALA A 152 -5.18 2.89 1.83
CA ALA A 152 -5.92 2.13 0.81
C ALA A 152 -6.67 3.05 -0.19
N SER A 153 -6.65 4.35 0.05
CA SER A 153 -7.17 5.37 -0.85
C SER A 153 -6.22 6.56 -0.94
N GLY A 154 -6.21 7.20 -2.11
CA GLY A 154 -5.29 8.28 -2.40
C GLY A 154 -5.60 8.91 -3.75
N ARG A 155 -5.36 10.22 -3.87
CA ARG A 155 -5.56 10.96 -5.12
C ARG A 155 -4.36 10.77 -6.05
N ALA A 156 -4.50 11.15 -7.33
CA ALA A 156 -3.36 11.16 -8.25
C ALA A 156 -2.17 11.96 -7.67
N ASN A 157 -0.95 11.49 -7.93
CA ASN A 157 0.31 12.04 -7.43
C ASN A 157 0.50 11.96 -5.90
N THR A 158 -0.35 11.22 -5.19
CA THR A 158 -0.11 10.86 -3.78
C THR A 158 0.63 9.53 -3.70
N THR A 159 1.30 9.27 -2.59
CA THR A 159 2.00 8.00 -2.36
C THR A 159 1.26 7.11 -1.39
N PHE A 160 1.35 5.81 -1.59
CA PHE A 160 0.89 4.78 -0.65
C PHE A 160 1.93 3.66 -0.54
N THR A 161 1.85 2.92 0.55
CA THR A 161 2.75 1.80 0.83
C THR A 161 2.08 0.49 0.49
N VAL A 162 2.80 -0.36 -0.24
CA VAL A 162 2.41 -1.76 -0.49
C VAL A 162 3.22 -2.65 0.46
N THR A 163 2.52 -3.38 1.33
CA THR A 163 3.11 -4.42 2.17
C THR A 163 2.76 -5.78 1.59
N GLY A 164 3.76 -6.57 1.23
CA GLY A 164 3.59 -7.94 0.75
C GLY A 164 3.97 -8.97 1.79
N ASN A 165 3.21 -10.07 1.82
CA ASN A 165 3.45 -11.22 2.70
C ASN A 165 3.32 -12.53 1.91
N ASP A 166 4.01 -13.56 2.40
CA ASP A 166 3.94 -14.93 1.91
C ASP A 166 4.29 -15.11 0.41
N PHE A 167 5.10 -14.21 -0.15
CA PHE A 167 5.72 -14.41 -1.46
C PHE A 167 6.84 -15.46 -1.35
N PRO A 168 7.33 -16.02 -2.47
CA PRO A 168 8.56 -16.81 -2.45
C PRO A 168 9.66 -16.09 -1.65
N ALA A 169 10.36 -16.83 -0.79
CA ALA A 169 11.41 -16.28 0.05
C ALA A 169 12.70 -16.06 -0.74
N SER A 170 13.45 -14.99 -0.48
CA SER A 170 14.83 -14.95 -0.93
C SER A 170 15.68 -15.93 -0.13
N ASN A 171 16.51 -16.73 -0.82
CA ASN A 171 17.34 -17.74 -0.17
C ASN A 171 18.74 -17.77 -0.80
N THR A 172 19.75 -17.53 0.03
CA THR A 172 21.16 -17.47 -0.41
C THR A 172 21.68 -18.82 -0.90
N ALA A 173 21.14 -19.95 -0.43
CA ALA A 173 21.58 -21.27 -0.89
C ALA A 173 21.10 -21.62 -2.30
N THR A 174 19.96 -21.08 -2.73
CA THR A 174 19.50 -21.25 -4.11
C THR A 174 20.05 -20.16 -5.04
N GLY A 175 20.60 -19.08 -4.49
CA GLY A 175 21.00 -17.90 -5.26
C GLY A 175 19.82 -17.14 -5.89
N VAL A 176 18.59 -17.60 -5.65
CA VAL A 176 17.38 -17.01 -6.21
C VAL A 176 16.90 -15.90 -5.29
N GLY A 177 16.99 -14.66 -5.78
CA GLY A 177 16.27 -13.53 -5.21
C GLY A 177 14.81 -13.59 -5.65
N SER A 178 13.87 -13.59 -4.70
CA SER A 178 12.45 -13.65 -5.02
C SER A 178 11.94 -12.28 -5.44
N GLN A 179 12.03 -12.02 -6.75
CA GLN A 179 11.59 -10.79 -7.34
C GLN A 179 10.06 -10.74 -7.50
N VAL A 180 9.48 -9.58 -7.20
CA VAL A 180 8.05 -9.29 -7.27
C VAL A 180 7.85 -8.02 -8.09
N ILE A 181 7.03 -8.12 -9.15
CA ILE A 181 6.60 -6.98 -9.95
C ILE A 181 5.36 -6.38 -9.30
N ILE A 182 5.42 -5.09 -9.00
CA ILE A 182 4.28 -4.30 -8.51
C ILE A 182 3.72 -3.50 -9.69
N SER A 183 2.43 -3.63 -9.95
CA SER A 183 1.71 -2.85 -10.94
C SER A 183 0.47 -2.18 -10.36
N TYR A 184 0.11 -1.03 -10.94
CA TYR A 184 -1.07 -0.23 -10.61
C TYR A 184 -1.91 -0.05 -11.88
N GLY A 185 -3.18 -0.46 -11.85
CA GLY A 185 -4.05 -0.38 -13.03
C GLY A 185 -3.51 -1.12 -14.25
N GLY A 186 -2.70 -2.17 -14.04
CA GLY A 186 -2.02 -2.92 -15.10
C GLY A 186 -0.65 -2.37 -15.52
N THR A 187 -0.28 -1.15 -15.11
CA THR A 187 1.02 -0.55 -15.45
C THR A 187 2.07 -0.89 -14.39
N ILE A 188 3.24 -1.37 -14.81
CA ILE A 188 4.35 -1.69 -13.90
C ILE A 188 4.84 -0.41 -13.22
N GLN A 189 4.96 -0.46 -11.90
CA GLN A 189 5.46 0.64 -11.07
C GLN A 189 6.88 0.36 -10.58
N LYS A 190 7.09 -0.82 -9.97
CA LYS A 190 8.38 -1.19 -9.37
C LYS A 190 8.65 -2.68 -9.47
N LEU A 191 9.93 -3.04 -9.44
CA LEU A 191 10.43 -4.38 -9.20
C LEU A 191 11.08 -4.40 -7.80
N VAL A 192 10.65 -5.31 -6.94
CA VAL A 192 11.17 -5.43 -5.57
C VAL A 192 11.61 -6.86 -5.29
N SER A 193 12.35 -7.08 -4.21
CA SER A 193 12.72 -8.42 -3.74
C SER A 193 12.09 -8.69 -2.38
N ALA A 194 11.48 -9.87 -2.23
CA ALA A 194 11.01 -10.34 -0.93
C ALA A 194 12.18 -10.77 -0.05
N ASP A 195 12.05 -10.61 1.27
CA ASP A 195 13.02 -11.06 2.26
C ASP A 195 13.01 -12.60 2.43
N ALA A 196 13.83 -13.11 3.35
CA ALA A 196 13.87 -14.54 3.65
C ALA A 196 12.56 -15.11 4.28
N GLY A 197 11.65 -14.23 4.71
CA GLY A 197 10.31 -14.56 5.18
C GLY A 197 9.22 -14.30 4.14
N GLY A 198 9.56 -14.00 2.88
CA GLY A 198 8.59 -13.74 1.82
C GLY A 198 7.89 -12.38 1.94
N ARG A 199 8.46 -11.43 2.67
CA ARG A 199 7.87 -10.10 2.90
C ARG A 199 8.59 -9.03 2.11
N PHE A 200 7.87 -7.98 1.74
CA PHE A 200 8.47 -6.75 1.22
C PHE A 200 7.63 -5.54 1.63
N LEU A 201 8.27 -4.37 1.61
CA LEU A 201 7.64 -3.08 1.85
C LEU A 201 8.11 -2.12 0.77
N VAL A 202 7.18 -1.44 0.09
CA VAL A 202 7.55 -0.48 -0.96
C VAL A 202 6.54 0.65 -1.06
N THR A 203 7.04 1.88 -1.16
CA THR A 203 6.22 3.06 -1.47
C THR A 203 6.04 3.19 -2.97
N VAL A 204 4.80 3.38 -3.41
CA VAL A 204 4.39 3.56 -4.80
C VAL A 204 3.57 4.85 -4.89
N GLU A 205 3.59 5.50 -6.05
CA GLU A 205 2.78 6.68 -6.32
C GLU A 205 1.51 6.29 -7.07
N VAL A 206 0.39 6.94 -6.77
CA VAL A 206 -0.81 6.89 -7.60
C VAL A 206 -0.51 7.64 -8.90
N PRO A 207 -0.51 6.98 -10.07
CA PRO A 207 -0.09 7.63 -11.32
C PRO A 207 -0.84 8.93 -11.62
N ALA A 208 -0.17 9.84 -12.31
CA ALA A 208 -0.80 11.05 -12.81
C ALA A 208 -1.95 10.70 -13.78
N GLY A 209 -3.02 11.48 -13.74
CA GLY A 209 -4.14 11.34 -14.67
C GLY A 209 -5.11 10.18 -14.36
N ILE A 210 -4.95 9.48 -13.24
CA ILE A 210 -5.98 8.52 -12.79
C ILE A 210 -7.28 9.30 -12.49
N PRO A 211 -8.42 8.92 -13.10
CA PRO A 211 -9.68 9.63 -12.88
C PRO A 211 -10.11 9.59 -11.40
N PRO A 212 -10.69 10.68 -10.86
CA PRO A 212 -11.31 10.64 -9.55
C PRO A 212 -12.56 9.77 -9.57
N SER A 213 -13.04 9.38 -8.38
CA SER A 213 -14.17 8.45 -8.21
C SER A 213 -13.95 7.11 -8.93
N SER A 214 -12.71 6.61 -8.92
CA SER A 214 -12.35 5.35 -9.58
C SER A 214 -11.67 4.39 -8.62
N ASN A 215 -11.62 3.12 -9.01
CA ASN A 215 -10.87 2.09 -8.31
C ASN A 215 -9.83 1.51 -9.25
N SER A 216 -8.62 1.29 -8.74
CA SER A 216 -7.53 0.68 -9.49
C SER A 216 -6.99 -0.55 -8.77
N THR A 217 -6.73 -1.61 -9.52
CA THR A 217 -6.10 -2.80 -8.97
C THR A 217 -4.61 -2.57 -8.80
N VAL A 218 -4.12 -2.74 -7.57
CA VAL A 218 -2.70 -2.95 -7.28
C VAL A 218 -2.44 -4.44 -7.34
N ARG A 219 -1.46 -4.87 -8.12
CA ARG A 219 -1.09 -6.28 -8.27
C ARG A 219 0.38 -6.46 -7.94
N ALA A 220 0.68 -7.47 -7.13
CA ALA A 220 2.03 -7.93 -6.84
C ALA A 220 2.19 -9.36 -7.36
N ARG A 221 3.09 -9.57 -8.32
CA ARG A 221 3.29 -10.86 -9.01
C ARG A 221 4.72 -11.33 -8.87
N ALA A 222 4.93 -12.56 -8.42
CA ALA A 222 6.26 -13.17 -8.41
C ALA A 222 6.77 -13.34 -9.86
N VAL A 223 8.01 -12.95 -10.13
CA VAL A 223 8.60 -13.06 -11.47
C VAL A 223 8.67 -14.54 -11.90
N GLY A 224 8.28 -14.81 -13.15
CA GLY A 224 8.28 -16.18 -13.71
C GLY A 224 7.00 -16.99 -13.43
N PHE A 225 6.02 -16.43 -12.70
CA PHE A 225 4.78 -17.12 -12.36
C PHE A 225 3.55 -16.22 -12.58
N ASP A 226 2.41 -16.84 -12.87
CA ASP A 226 1.14 -16.12 -13.06
C ASP A 226 0.44 -15.78 -11.75
N ARG A 227 0.87 -16.41 -10.64
CA ARG A 227 0.27 -16.16 -9.33
C ARG A 227 0.60 -14.74 -8.86
N SER A 228 -0.45 -14.01 -8.49
CA SER A 228 -0.33 -12.66 -7.93
C SER A 228 -1.24 -12.47 -6.73
N ALA A 229 -0.82 -11.58 -5.82
CA ALA A 229 -1.71 -10.96 -4.85
C ALA A 229 -2.26 -9.66 -5.41
N THR A 230 -3.50 -9.32 -5.07
CA THR A 230 -4.15 -8.10 -5.53
C THR A 230 -4.85 -7.38 -4.37
N ALA A 231 -4.83 -6.07 -4.42
CA ALA A 231 -5.63 -5.19 -3.58
C ALA A 231 -6.25 -4.10 -4.44
N ILE A 232 -7.35 -3.51 -3.97
CA ILE A 232 -8.00 -2.40 -4.64
C ILE A 232 -7.56 -1.11 -3.95
N HIS A 233 -7.02 -0.18 -4.72
CA HIS A 233 -6.76 1.19 -4.29
C HIS A 233 -7.88 2.09 -4.80
N SER A 234 -8.51 2.85 -3.91
CA SER A 234 -9.59 3.78 -4.28
C SER A 234 -9.04 5.18 -4.54
N VAL A 235 -9.53 5.83 -5.60
CA VAL A 235 -9.23 7.23 -5.91
C VAL A 235 -10.48 8.06 -5.61
N PRO A 236 -10.50 8.79 -4.49
CA PRO A 236 -11.68 9.55 -4.07
C PRO A 236 -12.15 10.55 -5.12
N GLY A 237 -13.45 10.84 -5.10
CA GLY A 237 -14.06 11.88 -5.92
C GLY A 237 -13.59 13.29 -5.56
N ALA A 238 -13.88 14.25 -6.44
CA ALA A 238 -13.77 15.66 -6.08
C ALA A 238 -14.93 16.03 -5.17
N GLU A 239 -14.66 16.83 -4.15
CA GLU A 239 -15.66 17.27 -3.17
C GLU A 239 -15.65 18.80 -3.10
N ILE A 240 -16.82 19.37 -2.80
CA ILE A 240 -16.94 20.79 -2.50
C ILE A 240 -17.66 20.99 -1.17
N THR A 241 -17.28 22.02 -0.45
CA THR A 241 -17.93 22.50 0.76
C THR A 241 -18.36 23.94 0.56
N VAL A 242 -19.41 24.36 1.26
CA VAL A 242 -19.89 25.75 1.24
C VAL A 242 -19.90 26.34 2.64
N SER A 243 -19.59 27.63 2.76
CA SER A 243 -19.68 28.36 4.02
C SER A 243 -20.26 29.77 3.79
N PRO A 244 -21.37 30.13 4.44
CA PRO A 244 -22.21 29.26 5.28
C PRO A 244 -22.93 28.16 4.46
N GLU A 245 -23.45 27.13 5.13
CA GLU A 245 -24.26 26.06 4.49
C GLU A 245 -25.74 26.42 4.36
N ILE A 246 -26.17 27.50 5.03
CA ILE A 246 -27.55 27.99 5.05
C ILE A 246 -27.58 29.52 4.96
N GLY A 247 -28.69 30.07 4.47
CA GLY A 247 -28.88 31.53 4.42
C GLY A 247 -30.07 31.97 3.58
N VAL A 248 -30.34 33.27 3.60
CA VAL A 248 -31.37 33.91 2.77
C VAL A 248 -30.78 34.35 1.41
N PRO A 249 -31.61 34.69 0.40
CA PRO A 249 -31.11 35.23 -0.87
C PRO A 249 -30.17 36.43 -0.69
N GLY A 250 -29.16 36.53 -1.56
CA GLY A 250 -28.14 37.58 -1.59
C GLY A 250 -27.05 37.48 -0.52
N ARG A 251 -27.08 36.45 0.33
CA ARG A 251 -25.98 36.08 1.24
C ARG A 251 -24.71 35.73 0.44
N ALA A 252 -23.55 36.16 0.92
CA ALA A 252 -22.28 35.74 0.34
C ALA A 252 -21.93 34.31 0.77
N VAL A 253 -21.58 33.46 -0.19
CA VAL A 253 -21.26 32.04 0.00
C VAL A 253 -19.85 31.77 -0.53
N THR A 254 -19.03 31.16 0.32
CA THR A 254 -17.72 30.63 -0.06
C THR A 254 -17.89 29.18 -0.50
N VAL A 255 -17.31 28.82 -1.65
CA VAL A 255 -17.20 27.44 -2.15
C VAL A 255 -15.75 27.03 -2.07
N SER A 256 -15.44 25.98 -1.32
CA SER A 256 -14.11 25.38 -1.28
C SER A 256 -14.15 24.01 -1.94
N GLY A 257 -13.32 23.78 -2.96
CA GLY A 257 -13.21 22.49 -3.61
C GLY A 257 -11.91 21.79 -3.27
N GLU A 258 -11.95 20.46 -3.18
CA GLU A 258 -10.80 19.60 -2.99
C GLU A 258 -10.88 18.40 -3.96
N GLY A 259 -9.73 17.94 -4.43
CA GLY A 259 -9.68 16.71 -5.21
C GLY A 259 -10.02 16.83 -6.68
N PHE A 260 -10.08 18.05 -7.18
CA PHE A 260 -10.23 18.32 -8.60
C PHE A 260 -8.90 18.08 -9.34
N PRO A 261 -8.91 17.94 -10.67
CA PRO A 261 -7.67 17.89 -11.45
C PRO A 261 -6.75 19.08 -11.11
N PRO A 262 -5.44 18.87 -10.92
CA PRO A 262 -4.51 19.93 -10.53
C PRO A 262 -4.31 20.94 -11.67
N ASN A 263 -4.09 22.21 -11.33
CA ASN A 263 -3.87 23.32 -12.27
C ASN A 263 -4.98 23.48 -13.34
N ALA A 264 -6.21 23.12 -12.98
CA ALA A 264 -7.37 23.17 -13.87
C ALA A 264 -8.20 24.41 -13.62
N VAL A 265 -8.73 25.01 -14.68
CA VAL A 265 -9.68 26.12 -14.58
C VAL A 265 -11.02 25.60 -14.03
N VAL A 266 -11.59 26.30 -13.06
CA VAL A 266 -12.97 26.10 -12.60
C VAL A 266 -13.90 26.70 -13.64
N THR A 267 -14.44 25.88 -14.52
CA THR A 267 -15.22 26.31 -15.69
C THR A 267 -16.66 26.68 -15.35
N SER A 268 -17.19 26.17 -14.24
CA SER A 268 -18.55 26.50 -13.80
C SER A 268 -18.70 26.36 -12.30
N VAL A 269 -19.42 27.31 -11.71
CA VAL A 269 -20.06 27.19 -10.39
C VAL A 269 -21.52 27.52 -10.58
N ARG A 270 -22.43 26.66 -10.09
CA ARG A 270 -23.88 26.84 -10.19
C ARG A 270 -24.57 26.66 -8.85
N ALA A 271 -25.57 27.49 -8.60
CA ALA A 271 -26.59 27.27 -7.59
C ALA A 271 -27.88 26.86 -8.32
N GLY A 272 -28.28 25.61 -8.17
CA GLY A 272 -29.33 25.00 -9.00
C GLY A 272 -29.03 25.12 -10.49
N ASN A 273 -29.94 25.76 -11.22
CA ASN A 273 -29.80 25.98 -12.65
C ASN A 273 -29.16 27.34 -13.00
N ILE A 274 -28.76 28.13 -11.99
CA ILE A 274 -28.18 29.47 -12.18
C ILE A 274 -26.66 29.39 -12.10
N THR A 275 -25.98 29.89 -13.13
CA THR A 275 -24.51 30.06 -13.11
C THR A 275 -24.14 31.24 -12.23
N VAL A 276 -23.31 30.97 -11.21
CA VAL A 276 -22.85 31.94 -10.20
C VAL A 276 -21.33 32.08 -10.19
N SER A 277 -20.70 31.81 -11.33
CA SER A 277 -19.24 31.84 -11.48
C SER A 277 -18.70 33.26 -11.33
N SER A 278 -17.52 33.40 -10.73
CA SER A 278 -16.83 34.68 -10.65
C SER A 278 -16.41 35.18 -12.04
N SER A 279 -16.30 36.50 -12.20
CA SER A 279 -15.89 37.14 -13.47
C SER A 279 -14.48 36.73 -13.91
N SER A 280 -13.60 36.40 -12.95
CA SER A 280 -12.33 35.72 -13.18
C SER A 280 -12.47 34.30 -12.64
N ALA A 281 -12.46 33.30 -13.52
CA ALA A 281 -12.53 31.90 -13.12
C ALA A 281 -11.29 31.53 -12.28
N PRO A 282 -11.46 30.95 -11.07
CA PRO A 282 -10.33 30.46 -10.29
C PRO A 282 -9.72 29.23 -10.96
N THR A 283 -8.48 28.92 -10.59
CA THR A 283 -7.80 27.67 -10.97
C THR A 283 -7.55 26.84 -9.72
N THR A 284 -7.61 25.52 -9.85
CA THR A 284 -7.15 24.62 -8.81
C THR A 284 -5.64 24.71 -8.65
N ASP A 285 -5.14 24.54 -7.43
CA ASP A 285 -3.71 24.44 -7.16
C ASP A 285 -3.13 23.08 -7.60
N GLY A 286 -1.84 22.86 -7.34
CA GLY A 286 -1.16 21.60 -7.66
C GLY A 286 -1.70 20.37 -6.91
N GLN A 287 -2.54 20.56 -5.88
CA GLN A 287 -3.20 19.50 -5.12
C GLN A 287 -4.70 19.40 -5.45
N GLY A 288 -5.20 20.16 -6.42
CA GLY A 288 -6.59 20.10 -6.83
C GLY A 288 -7.55 20.88 -5.94
N LYS A 289 -7.06 21.81 -5.12
CA LYS A 289 -7.87 22.66 -4.25
C LYS A 289 -8.19 23.99 -4.93
N PHE A 290 -9.39 24.51 -4.72
CA PHE A 290 -9.75 25.88 -5.12
C PHE A 290 -10.67 26.54 -4.10
N VAL A 291 -10.79 27.86 -4.18
CA VAL A 291 -11.77 28.65 -3.44
C VAL A 291 -12.47 29.59 -4.43
N SER A 292 -13.79 29.70 -4.33
CA SER A 292 -14.62 30.62 -5.12
C SER A 292 -15.67 31.27 -4.21
N PHE A 293 -16.22 32.41 -4.63
CA PHE A 293 -17.26 33.12 -3.90
C PHE A 293 -18.42 33.48 -4.83
N PHE A 294 -19.64 33.45 -4.31
CA PHE A 294 -20.81 33.94 -5.02
C PHE A 294 -21.89 34.47 -4.06
N THR A 295 -22.79 35.31 -4.57
CA THR A 295 -23.98 35.77 -3.84
C THR A 295 -25.13 34.82 -4.15
N MET A 296 -25.79 34.27 -3.12
CA MET A 296 -26.89 33.33 -3.29
C MET A 296 -28.01 33.94 -4.13
N PRO A 297 -28.40 33.33 -5.26
CA PRO A 297 -29.53 33.81 -6.05
C PRO A 297 -30.86 33.77 -5.29
N VAL A 298 -31.87 34.42 -5.86
CA VAL A 298 -33.23 34.37 -5.31
C VAL A 298 -33.87 33.03 -5.64
N PHE A 299 -34.02 32.20 -4.61
CA PHE A 299 -34.75 30.93 -4.64
C PHE A 299 -35.88 30.93 -3.61
N SER A 300 -36.90 30.11 -3.86
CA SER A 300 -37.86 29.76 -2.81
C SER A 300 -37.15 29.02 -1.67
N PRO A 301 -37.62 29.13 -0.41
CA PRO A 301 -37.03 28.40 0.72
C PRO A 301 -37.00 26.89 0.46
N GLY A 302 -35.88 26.25 0.81
CA GLY A 302 -35.64 24.84 0.55
C GLY A 302 -34.18 24.49 0.31
N ILE A 303 -33.91 23.22 -0.02
CA ILE A 303 -32.56 22.74 -0.31
C ILE A 303 -32.23 23.03 -1.77
N GLN A 304 -31.13 23.75 -1.99
CA GLN A 304 -30.58 23.99 -3.32
C GLN A 304 -29.26 23.25 -3.50
N THR A 305 -29.11 22.56 -4.62
CA THR A 305 -27.83 21.97 -5.04
C THR A 305 -26.85 23.05 -5.48
N ILE A 306 -25.61 22.95 -5.00
CA ILE A 306 -24.47 23.72 -5.47
C ILE A 306 -23.55 22.76 -6.22
N THR A 307 -23.10 23.16 -7.41
CA THR A 307 -22.15 22.38 -8.21
C THR A 307 -20.98 23.24 -8.62
N ALA A 308 -19.79 22.63 -8.69
CA ALA A 308 -18.62 23.26 -9.26
C ALA A 308 -17.90 22.27 -10.16
N THR A 309 -17.52 22.72 -11.35
CA THR A 309 -16.83 21.92 -12.36
C THR A 309 -15.45 22.48 -12.61
N ALA A 310 -14.42 21.66 -12.44
CA ALA A 310 -13.04 21.99 -12.78
C ALA A 310 -12.37 20.80 -13.46
N GLY A 311 -11.64 21.05 -14.55
CA GLY A 311 -10.97 19.99 -15.31
C GLY A 311 -11.90 18.86 -15.80
N GLY A 312 -13.17 19.17 -16.06
CA GLY A 312 -14.19 18.19 -16.49
C GLY A 312 -14.81 17.35 -15.37
N ILE A 313 -14.40 17.56 -14.11
CA ILE A 313 -14.95 16.88 -12.93
C ILE A 313 -15.88 17.82 -12.17
N THR A 314 -17.03 17.33 -11.74
CA THR A 314 -18.03 18.10 -10.99
C THR A 314 -18.11 17.62 -9.55
N GLY A 315 -17.85 18.53 -8.61
CA GLY A 315 -18.20 18.36 -7.19
C GLY A 315 -19.61 18.89 -6.94
N VAL A 316 -20.30 18.27 -5.98
CA VAL A 316 -21.69 18.61 -5.62
C VAL A 316 -21.79 18.75 -4.12
N THR A 317 -22.52 19.77 -3.66
CA THR A 317 -22.96 19.92 -2.28
C THR A 317 -24.34 20.57 -2.25
N THR A 318 -24.88 20.83 -1.06
CA THR A 318 -26.18 21.46 -0.88
C THR A 318 -26.05 22.72 -0.03
N PHE A 319 -27.02 23.62 -0.20
CA PHE A 319 -27.19 24.83 0.60
C PHE A 319 -28.67 24.96 0.95
N ALA A 320 -29.01 25.24 2.21
CA ALA A 320 -30.40 25.44 2.62
C ALA A 320 -30.78 26.94 2.55
N VAL A 321 -31.70 27.27 1.65
CA VAL A 321 -32.25 28.61 1.51
C VAL A 321 -33.37 28.79 2.53
N LEU A 322 -33.21 29.76 3.43
CA LEU A 322 -34.19 30.08 4.46
C LEU A 322 -35.23 31.09 3.94
N GLU A 323 -36.40 31.08 4.56
CA GLU A 323 -37.40 32.14 4.38
C GLU A 323 -36.88 33.46 4.97
N GLY A 324 -37.02 34.56 4.23
CA GLY A 324 -36.59 35.88 4.67
C GLY A 324 -36.37 36.85 3.51
N ALA A 325 -36.20 38.13 3.85
CA ALA A 325 -35.85 39.16 2.88
C ALA A 325 -34.43 38.95 2.35
N ALA A 326 -34.21 39.25 1.07
CA ALA A 326 -32.89 39.21 0.48
C ALA A 326 -31.95 40.21 1.18
N VAL A 327 -30.72 39.78 1.45
CA VAL A 327 -29.66 40.65 1.97
C VAL A 327 -28.74 41.08 0.83
N ASN A 328 -28.12 42.25 0.94
CA ASN A 328 -27.05 42.66 0.04
C ASN A 328 -25.71 42.52 0.78
N GLU A 329 -25.17 41.31 0.78
CA GLU A 329 -23.87 41.06 1.41
C GLU A 329 -22.77 41.13 0.35
N PRO A 330 -21.76 42.01 0.53
CA PRO A 330 -20.63 42.04 -0.38
C PRO A 330 -19.90 40.69 -0.34
N LEU A 331 -19.50 40.19 -1.51
CA LEU A 331 -18.60 39.03 -1.56
C LEU A 331 -17.37 39.31 -0.70
N PRO A 332 -16.77 38.28 -0.06
CA PRO A 332 -15.51 38.42 0.61
C PRO A 332 -14.53 39.04 -0.39
N THR A 333 -14.19 40.29 -0.17
CA THR A 333 -12.99 40.84 -0.78
C THR A 333 -11.87 40.12 -0.05
N PRO A 334 -10.90 39.50 -0.75
CA PRO A 334 -9.76 38.91 -0.07
C PRO A 334 -9.27 39.93 0.95
N PRO A 335 -9.15 39.56 2.25
CA PRO A 335 -8.69 40.50 3.24
C PRO A 335 -7.40 41.13 2.70
N PRO A 336 -7.21 42.46 2.75
CA PRO A 336 -5.93 43.04 2.37
C PRO A 336 -4.89 42.48 3.33
N SER A 337 -4.19 41.41 2.94
CA SER A 337 -3.20 40.78 3.80
C SER A 337 -2.27 39.89 3.02
N SER A 338 -1.06 40.39 2.79
CA SER A 338 0.18 39.63 2.90
C SER A 338 1.33 40.62 2.81
N LEU A 339 2.39 40.34 3.58
CA LEU A 339 3.69 40.96 3.34
C LEU A 339 4.08 40.70 1.88
N PRO A 340 4.73 41.64 1.18
CA PRO A 340 5.09 41.45 -0.23
C PRO A 340 5.89 40.17 -0.48
N ALA A 341 6.74 39.77 0.48
CA ALA A 341 7.50 38.52 0.43
C ALA A 341 6.61 37.27 0.31
N GLN A 342 5.50 37.24 1.04
CA GLN A 342 4.56 36.11 1.01
C GLN A 342 3.67 36.17 -0.22
N ALA A 343 3.20 37.37 -0.58
CA ALA A 343 2.35 37.60 -1.74
C ALA A 343 3.03 37.23 -3.07
N LEU A 344 4.35 37.43 -3.13
CA LEU A 344 5.17 37.27 -4.34
C LEU A 344 6.13 36.08 -4.24
N ASP A 345 5.95 35.21 -3.24
CA ASP A 345 6.80 34.03 -2.99
C ASP A 345 7.03 33.17 -4.26
N PRO A 346 6.01 32.90 -5.11
CA PRO A 346 6.23 32.16 -6.34
C PRO A 346 7.25 32.80 -7.29
N LEU A 347 7.39 34.14 -7.24
CA LEU A 347 8.33 34.91 -8.06
C LEU A 347 9.70 35.03 -7.42
N THR A 348 9.85 34.83 -6.10
CA THR A 348 11.15 34.89 -5.45
C THR A 348 11.99 33.63 -5.65
N LEU A 349 11.36 32.51 -6.05
CA LEU A 349 12.04 31.26 -6.35
C LEU A 349 13.13 31.44 -7.43
N GLY A 350 14.37 31.05 -7.09
CA GLY A 350 15.52 31.17 -7.97
C GLY A 350 15.82 32.61 -8.40
N GLU A 351 15.59 33.60 -7.52
CA GLU A 351 15.91 35.02 -7.72
C GLU A 351 15.23 35.64 -8.96
N ASN A 352 14.01 35.22 -9.29
CA ASN A 352 13.32 35.78 -10.46
C ASN A 352 12.80 37.20 -10.22
N LEU A 353 12.22 37.46 -9.05
CA LEU A 353 11.72 38.78 -8.66
C LEU A 353 12.89 39.74 -8.40
N ILE A 354 12.97 40.81 -9.19
CA ILE A 354 13.98 41.86 -9.02
C ILE A 354 13.46 42.96 -8.10
N ARG A 355 12.31 43.57 -8.45
CA ARG A 355 11.75 44.71 -7.71
C ARG A 355 10.27 44.95 -8.02
N VAL A 356 9.61 45.63 -7.09
CA VAL A 356 8.22 46.06 -7.20
C VAL A 356 8.10 47.55 -6.88
N TRP A 357 7.30 48.26 -7.67
CA TRP A 357 6.94 49.66 -7.42
C TRP A 357 5.43 49.82 -7.46
N THR A 358 4.93 50.76 -6.67
CA THR A 358 3.57 51.29 -6.82
C THR A 358 3.58 52.79 -6.55
N PHE A 359 2.62 53.51 -7.12
CA PHE A 359 2.45 54.94 -6.90
C PHE A 359 1.15 55.16 -6.13
N ASP A 360 1.25 55.76 -4.95
CA ASP A 360 0.08 56.16 -4.18
C ASP A 360 -0.38 57.55 -4.67
N ASN A 361 -1.51 57.57 -5.35
CA ASN A 361 -2.06 58.79 -5.93
C ASN A 361 -2.60 59.77 -4.87
N SER A 362 -2.87 59.32 -3.64
CA SER A 362 -3.37 60.16 -2.56
C SER A 362 -2.25 60.98 -1.92
N THR A 363 -1.11 60.34 -1.65
CA THR A 363 0.08 60.96 -1.06
C THR A 363 1.07 61.49 -2.09
N LYS A 364 0.86 61.19 -3.38
CA LYS A 364 1.75 61.52 -4.50
C LYS A 364 3.17 60.97 -4.32
N SER A 365 3.29 59.80 -3.71
CA SER A 365 4.56 59.15 -3.39
C SER A 365 4.73 57.81 -4.07
N TRP A 366 5.97 57.46 -4.37
CA TRP A 366 6.34 56.12 -4.81
C TRP A 366 6.68 55.23 -3.62
N GLU A 367 6.23 53.98 -3.70
CA GLU A 367 6.57 52.91 -2.76
C GLU A 367 7.34 51.80 -3.49
N PHE A 368 8.20 51.10 -2.75
CA PHE A 368 9.15 50.14 -3.28
C PHE A 368 9.24 48.86 -2.45
N TYR A 369 9.51 47.75 -3.13
CA TYR A 369 9.90 46.48 -2.51
C TYR A 369 10.95 45.73 -3.35
N ASP A 370 11.97 45.19 -2.69
CA ASP A 370 12.97 44.28 -3.24
C ASP A 370 13.20 43.12 -2.26
N PRO A 371 13.16 41.86 -2.74
CA PRO A 371 13.24 40.69 -1.87
C PRO A 371 14.65 40.43 -1.31
N ARG A 372 15.70 41.09 -1.82
CA ARG A 372 17.07 40.84 -1.38
C ARG A 372 17.30 41.40 0.03
N PRO A 373 17.98 40.68 0.93
CA PRO A 373 18.22 41.11 2.31
C PRO A 373 18.83 42.51 2.45
N ALA A 374 19.68 42.91 1.49
CA ALA A 374 20.32 44.23 1.46
C ALA A 374 19.32 45.42 1.40
N PHE A 375 18.08 45.20 0.99
CA PHE A 375 17.04 46.23 0.87
C PHE A 375 15.94 46.12 1.94
N ALA A 376 16.08 45.21 2.90
CA ALA A 376 15.05 44.97 3.91
C ALA A 376 14.62 46.24 4.67
N GLU A 377 15.58 47.11 5.01
CA GLU A 377 15.32 48.38 5.71
C GLU A 377 14.77 49.48 4.78
N ALA A 378 15.05 49.41 3.47
CA ALA A 378 14.60 50.39 2.48
C ALA A 378 13.20 50.10 1.91
N ASN A 379 12.67 48.89 2.13
CA ASN A 379 11.38 48.47 1.61
C ASN A 379 10.24 49.28 2.26
N THR A 380 9.44 49.97 1.45
CA THR A 380 8.32 50.82 1.91
C THR A 380 6.95 50.19 1.63
N ILE A 381 6.81 49.30 0.64
CA ILE A 381 5.61 48.49 0.50
C ILE A 381 5.62 47.47 1.65
N LYS A 382 4.69 47.63 2.60
CA LYS A 382 4.54 46.70 3.73
C LYS A 382 3.42 45.70 3.53
N THR A 383 2.47 46.00 2.65
CA THR A 383 1.35 45.13 2.30
C THR A 383 1.01 45.29 0.82
N MET A 384 0.53 44.21 0.19
CA MET A 384 -0.03 44.28 -1.16
C MET A 384 -1.54 44.56 -1.06
N VAL A 385 -2.00 45.65 -1.67
CA VAL A 385 -3.36 46.19 -1.51
C VAL A 385 -4.22 45.83 -2.72
N PRO A 386 -5.36 45.14 -2.55
CA PRO A 386 -6.28 44.85 -3.64
C PRO A 386 -6.73 46.11 -4.38
N GLY A 387 -6.82 46.03 -5.71
CA GLY A 387 -7.17 47.12 -6.61
C GLY A 387 -6.01 48.10 -6.92
N ARG A 388 -4.87 48.03 -6.22
CA ARG A 388 -3.69 48.85 -6.55
C ARG A 388 -2.93 48.26 -7.74
N ILE A 389 -2.30 49.14 -8.50
CA ILE A 389 -1.45 48.77 -9.63
C ILE A 389 0.00 48.66 -9.15
N TYR A 390 0.64 47.55 -9.49
CA TYR A 390 2.05 47.27 -9.20
C TYR A 390 2.83 47.05 -10.50
N TRP A 391 4.01 47.66 -10.56
CA TRP A 391 5.03 47.35 -11.57
C TRP A 391 5.97 46.30 -10.98
N ILE A 392 6.01 45.12 -11.59
CA ILE A 392 6.81 43.99 -11.12
C ILE A 392 7.88 43.68 -12.17
N ARG A 393 9.15 43.70 -11.77
CA ARG A 393 10.28 43.40 -12.66
C ARG A 393 10.83 42.00 -12.42
N LEU A 394 10.95 41.22 -13.48
CA LEU A 394 11.46 39.84 -13.45
C LEU A 394 12.75 39.66 -14.27
N ASN A 395 13.57 38.69 -13.88
CA ASN A 395 14.77 38.26 -14.61
C ASN A 395 14.47 37.27 -15.76
N ARG A 396 13.34 36.57 -15.71
CA ARG A 396 12.89 35.58 -16.71
C ARG A 396 11.36 35.51 -16.75
N PRO A 397 10.76 35.10 -17.88
CA PRO A 397 9.31 34.93 -17.96
C PRO A 397 8.83 33.81 -17.01
N GLN A 398 7.63 33.96 -16.47
CA GLN A 398 7.04 33.00 -15.54
C GLN A 398 5.51 33.04 -15.61
N SER A 399 4.89 31.85 -15.66
CA SER A 399 3.45 31.68 -15.42
C SER A 399 3.26 31.22 -13.99
N THR A 400 2.43 31.92 -13.22
CA THR A 400 2.19 31.59 -11.81
C THR A 400 0.84 32.12 -11.32
N ALA A 401 0.45 31.80 -10.09
CA ALA A 401 -0.72 32.37 -9.44
C ALA A 401 -0.29 33.46 -8.44
N LEU A 402 -0.81 34.68 -8.61
CA LEU A 402 -0.67 35.78 -7.65
C LEU A 402 -2.04 36.14 -7.12
N ASN A 403 -2.19 36.27 -5.80
CA ASN A 403 -3.47 36.56 -5.15
C ASN A 403 -4.63 35.64 -5.61
N GLY A 404 -4.35 34.34 -5.80
CA GLY A 404 -5.33 33.36 -6.27
C GLY A 404 -5.71 33.46 -7.76
N LYS A 405 -5.04 34.33 -8.54
CA LYS A 405 -5.27 34.53 -9.97
C LYS A 405 -4.06 34.11 -10.79
N GLY A 406 -4.27 33.26 -11.80
CA GLY A 406 -3.25 32.90 -12.78
C GLY A 406 -2.81 34.11 -13.60
N VAL A 407 -1.51 34.36 -13.68
CA VAL A 407 -0.89 35.45 -14.44
C VAL A 407 0.27 34.93 -15.28
N LEU A 408 0.38 35.44 -16.51
CA LEU A 408 1.52 35.23 -17.39
C LEU A 408 2.39 36.48 -17.37
N LEU A 409 3.64 36.33 -16.94
CA LEU A 409 4.60 37.42 -16.77
C LEU A 409 5.79 37.22 -17.68
N PHE A 410 6.26 38.31 -18.26
CA PHE A 410 7.39 38.35 -19.18
C PHE A 410 8.67 38.76 -18.43
N GLU A 411 9.83 38.49 -19.03
CA GLU A 411 11.08 39.10 -18.57
C GLU A 411 10.99 40.63 -18.66
N GLY A 412 11.54 41.33 -17.67
CA GLY A 412 11.41 42.78 -17.56
C GLY A 412 10.16 43.20 -16.79
N TRP A 413 9.56 44.32 -17.18
CA TRP A 413 8.48 44.97 -16.42
C TRP A 413 7.10 44.47 -16.80
N ASN A 414 6.32 44.11 -15.79
CA ASN A 414 4.93 43.69 -15.90
C ASN A 414 4.07 44.63 -15.07
N LEU A 415 2.96 45.08 -15.64
CA LEU A 415 1.97 45.91 -14.94
C LEU A 415 0.82 45.02 -14.49
N LEU A 416 0.55 45.00 -13.18
CA LEU A 416 -0.45 44.11 -12.60
C LEU A 416 -1.37 44.87 -11.64
N PRO A 417 -2.70 44.82 -11.83
CA PRO A 417 -3.64 45.11 -10.76
C PRO A 417 -3.62 43.96 -9.75
N TRP A 418 -3.38 44.27 -8.48
CA TRP A 418 -3.42 43.33 -7.36
C TRP A 418 -4.85 43.08 -6.89
#